data_AF-A0A961RV31-F1
#
_entry.id   AF-A0A961RV31-F1
#
_cell.length_a   1.000
_cell.length_b   1.000
_cell.length_c   1.000
_cell.angle_alpha   90.00
_cell.angle_beta   90.00
_cell.angle_gamma   90.00
#
_symmetry.space_group_name_H-M   'P 1'
#
loop_
_entity.id
_entity.type
_entity.pdbx_description
1 polymer ?
#
loop_
_entity_poly.entity_id
_entity_poly.type
_entity_poly.pdbx_seq_one_letter_code
_entity_poly.pdbx_strand_id
1 'polypeptide(L)'
;MNAPAVSRPSQPVIRSVGLADVGSALKKGFGDFFRAPLFGLFFGGVYTAGGIAILLFLYQLHMPWLILPIAIGFPLIGPFVAVGLYEVSRRLIAG
;
A
#
# COMPACT_ATOMS: atom_id res chain seq x y z
N MET A 1 -1.92 8.32 -51.18
CA MET A 1 -1.24 8.46 -49.87
C MET A 1 -1.90 7.48 -48.91
N ASN A 2 -1.25 6.36 -48.57
CA ASN A 2 -1.80 5.38 -47.62
C ASN A 2 -1.36 5.78 -46.21
N ALA A 3 -2.33 5.99 -45.31
CA ALA A 3 -2.05 6.28 -43.91
C ALA A 3 -1.39 5.07 -43.21
N PRO A 4 -0.41 5.27 -42.30
CA PRO A 4 0.21 4.17 -41.58
C PRO A 4 -0.81 3.45 -40.69
N ALA A 5 -0.80 2.12 -40.73
CA ALA A 5 -1.66 1.29 -39.90
C ALA A 5 -1.29 1.46 -38.41
N VAL A 6 -2.20 2.02 -37.62
CA VAL A 6 -2.03 2.14 -36.17
C VAL A 6 -2.10 0.74 -35.56
N SER A 7 -0.98 0.24 -35.05
CA SER A 7 -0.91 -1.02 -34.30
C SER A 7 -1.73 -0.88 -33.01
N ARG A 8 -2.89 -1.54 -32.96
CA ARG A 8 -3.71 -1.59 -31.75
C ARG A 8 -2.96 -2.41 -30.69
N PRO A 9 -2.79 -1.91 -29.46
CA PRO A 9 -2.17 -2.70 -28.40
C PRO A 9 -2.95 -4.00 -28.22
N SER A 10 -2.23 -5.11 -28.07
CA SER A 10 -2.81 -6.42 -27.76
C SER A 10 -3.72 -6.30 -26.54
N GLN A 11 -4.93 -6.84 -26.63
CA GLN A 11 -5.90 -6.74 -25.54
C GLN A 11 -5.31 -7.30 -24.24
N PRO A 12 -5.50 -6.63 -23.08
CA PRO A 12 -5.02 -7.13 -21.80
C PRO A 12 -5.63 -8.48 -21.49
N VAL A 13 -4.80 -9.48 -21.17
CA VAL A 13 -5.28 -10.79 -20.71
C VAL A 13 -5.77 -10.65 -19.27
N ILE A 14 -7.07 -10.75 -19.06
CA ILE A 14 -7.68 -10.74 -17.73
C ILE A 14 -7.36 -12.08 -17.05
N ARG A 15 -6.63 -12.02 -15.93
CA ARG A 15 -6.30 -13.21 -15.13
C ARG A 15 -7.43 -13.47 -14.13
N SER A 16 -7.83 -14.72 -13.97
CA SER A 16 -8.71 -15.13 -12.86
C SER A 16 -7.93 -15.08 -11.55
N VAL A 17 -8.46 -14.38 -10.55
CA VAL A 17 -7.86 -14.26 -9.21
C VAL A 17 -8.72 -15.05 -8.22
N GLY A 18 -8.11 -15.98 -7.50
CA GLY A 18 -8.73 -16.78 -6.46
C GLY A 18 -8.21 -16.44 -5.05
N LEU A 19 -8.83 -17.05 -4.03
CA LEU A 19 -8.40 -16.86 -2.62
C LEU A 19 -6.94 -17.31 -2.38
N ALA A 20 -6.47 -18.32 -3.11
CA ALA A 20 -5.10 -18.79 -3.03
C ALA A 20 -4.07 -17.71 -3.43
N ASP A 21 -4.44 -16.82 -4.37
CA ASP A 21 -3.58 -15.74 -4.81
C ASP A 21 -3.38 -14.69 -3.71
N VAL A 22 -4.38 -14.47 -2.86
CA VAL A 22 -4.29 -13.57 -1.70
C VAL A 22 -3.26 -14.11 -0.70
N GLY A 23 -3.34 -15.40 -0.36
CA GLY A 23 -2.37 -16.04 0.53
C GLY A 23 -0.95 -16.03 -0.05
N SER A 24 -0.82 -16.30 -1.35
CA SER A 24 0.45 -16.23 -2.08
C SER A 24 1.04 -14.81 -2.06
N ALA A 25 0.22 -13.78 -2.28
CA ALA A 25 0.63 -12.39 -2.24
C ALA A 25 1.10 -11.97 -0.84
N LEU A 26 0.38 -12.35 0.22
CA LEU A 26 0.79 -12.08 1.60
C LEU A 26 2.13 -12.75 1.93
N LYS A 27 2.30 -14.02 1.58
CA LYS A 27 3.56 -14.75 1.82
C LYS A 27 4.75 -14.08 1.12
N LYS A 28 4.55 -13.62 -0.12
CA LYS A 28 5.57 -12.85 -0.86
C LYS A 28 5.87 -11.51 -0.19
N GLY A 29 4.85 -10.76 0.21
CA GLY A 29 5.01 -9.50 0.94
C GLY A 29 5.78 -9.66 2.25
N PHE A 30 5.53 -10.72 3.02
CA PHE A 30 6.33 -11.05 4.20
C PHE A 30 7.79 -11.35 3.85
N GLY A 31 8.03 -12.11 2.78
CA GLY A 31 9.39 -12.36 2.29
C GLY A 31 10.13 -11.07 1.91
N ASP A 32 9.46 -10.16 1.22
CA ASP A 32 10.01 -8.85 0.85
C ASP A 32 10.29 -7.99 2.08
N PHE A 33 9.40 -8.01 3.08
CA PHE A 33 9.61 -7.32 4.35
C PHE A 33 10.87 -7.81 5.07
N PHE A 34 11.09 -9.12 5.17
CA PHE A 34 12.30 -9.65 5.81
C PHE A 34 13.58 -9.37 5.01
N ARG A 35 13.49 -9.23 3.68
CA ARG A 35 14.62 -8.85 2.82
C ARG A 35 14.97 -7.38 2.92
N ALA A 36 13.97 -6.51 3.12
CA ALA A 36 14.15 -5.06 3.16
C ALA A 36 13.37 -4.42 4.34
N PRO A 37 13.70 -4.79 5.60
CA PRO A 37 12.87 -4.47 6.76
C PRO A 37 12.80 -2.98 7.06
N LEU A 38 13.85 -2.21 6.72
CA LEU A 38 13.90 -0.78 6.98
C LEU A 38 12.77 -0.01 6.29
N PHE A 39 12.41 -0.38 5.06
CA PHE A 39 11.30 0.28 4.36
C PHE A 39 9.97 -0.05 4.99
N GLY A 40 9.73 -1.32 5.34
CA GLY A 40 8.52 -1.73 6.03
C GLY A 40 8.36 -1.05 7.40
N LEU A 41 9.45 -0.98 8.17
CA LEU A 41 9.49 -0.27 9.46
C LEU A 41 9.31 1.25 9.30
N PHE A 42 9.88 1.85 8.25
CA PHE A 42 9.70 3.28 7.98
C PHE A 42 8.23 3.60 7.69
N PHE A 43 7.62 2.91 6.73
CA PHE A 43 6.23 3.16 6.35
C PHE A 43 5.25 2.80 7.46
N GLY A 44 5.45 1.66 8.12
CA GLY A 44 4.66 1.27 9.30
C GLY A 44 4.83 2.26 10.45
N GLY A 45 6.07 2.69 10.71
CA GLY A 45 6.40 3.65 11.75
C GLY A 45 5.76 5.02 11.54
N VAL A 46 5.78 5.55 10.32
CA VAL A 46 5.07 6.80 9.97
C VAL A 46 3.57 6.67 10.26
N TYR A 47 2.98 5.52 9.91
CA TYR A 47 1.56 5.27 10.10
C TYR A 47 1.19 5.12 11.58
N THR A 48 1.99 4.38 12.34
CA THR A 48 1.84 4.25 13.79
C THR A 48 2.00 5.59 14.50
N ALA A 49 3.03 6.36 14.14
CA ALA A 49 3.26 7.69 14.70
C ALA A 49 2.09 8.64 14.42
N GLY A 50 1.55 8.63 13.19
CA GLY A 50 0.36 9.41 12.84
C GLY A 50 -0.87 9.03 13.67
N GLY A 51 -1.14 7.72 13.82
CA GLY A 51 -2.25 7.24 14.64
C GLY A 51 -2.10 7.61 16.12
N ILE A 52 -0.90 7.49 16.69
CA ILE A 52 -0.61 7.90 18.07
C ILE A 52 -0.78 9.42 18.22
N ALA A 53 -0.26 10.21 17.28
CA ALA A 53 -0.40 11.67 17.31
C ALA A 53 -1.87 12.10 17.29
N ILE A 54 -2.69 11.47 16.44
CA ILE A 54 -4.14 11.69 16.40
C ILE A 54 -4.78 11.37 17.75
N LEU A 55 -4.47 10.21 18.32
CA LEU A 55 -5.06 9.77 19.59
C LEU A 55 -4.71 10.74 20.73
N LEU A 56 -3.43 11.11 20.86
CA LEU A 56 -2.97 12.06 21.86
C LEU A 56 -3.59 13.45 21.66
N PHE A 57 -3.70 13.91 20.41
CA PHE A 57 -4.34 15.18 20.08
C PHE A 57 -5.82 15.20 20.49
N LEU A 58 -6.58 14.15 20.17
CA LEU A 58 -7.98 14.05 20.56
C LEU A 58 -8.18 13.95 22.08
N TYR A 59 -7.27 13.25 22.76
CA TYR A 59 -7.27 13.18 24.21
C TYR A 59 -7.06 14.57 24.84
N GLN A 60 -6.10 15.33 24.31
CA GLN A 60 -5.80 16.69 24.78
C GLN A 60 -6.98 17.66 24.53
N LEU A 61 -7.74 17.45 23.45
CA LEU A 61 -8.96 18.21 23.15
C LEU A 61 -10.18 17.76 23.95
N HIS A 62 -10.07 16.73 24.79
CA HIS A 62 -11.20 16.11 25.49
C HIS A 62 -12.30 15.62 24.54
N MET A 63 -11.92 15.19 23.33
CA MET A 63 -12.85 14.68 22.30
C MET A 63 -12.46 13.26 21.84
N PRO A 64 -12.21 12.29 22.74
CA PRO A 64 -11.77 10.96 22.36
C PRO A 64 -12.78 10.22 21.47
N TRP A 65 -14.07 10.54 21.55
CA TRP A 65 -15.12 9.97 20.70
C TRP A 65 -14.94 10.26 19.19
N LEU A 66 -14.21 11.33 18.82
CA LEU A 66 -13.89 11.60 17.41
C LEU A 66 -12.86 10.63 16.83
N ILE A 67 -12.30 9.72 17.63
CA ILE A 67 -11.37 8.71 17.12
C ILE A 67 -12.02 7.80 16.09
N LEU A 68 -13.33 7.49 16.21
CA LEU A 68 -14.03 6.62 15.27
C LEU A 68 -14.02 7.16 13.83
N PRO A 69 -14.53 8.37 13.54
CA PRO A 69 -14.47 8.92 12.18
C PRO A 69 -13.04 9.17 11.71
N ILE A 70 -12.14 9.64 12.60
CA ILE A 70 -10.75 9.91 12.20
C ILE A 70 -9.98 8.62 11.92
N ALA A 71 -10.18 7.55 12.68
CA ALA A 71 -9.55 6.26 12.43
C ALA A 71 -10.04 5.59 11.15
N ILE A 72 -11.23 5.95 10.64
CA ILE A 72 -11.71 5.54 9.32
C ILE A 72 -11.07 6.40 8.22
N GLY A 73 -10.96 7.71 8.45
CA GLY A 73 -10.42 8.66 7.46
C GLY A 73 -8.91 8.62 7.31
N PHE A 74 -8.16 8.46 8.41
CA PHE A 74 -6.71 8.41 8.41
C PHE A 74 -6.17 7.33 7.47
N PRO A 75 -6.73 6.10 7.43
CA PRO A 75 -6.26 5.10 6.50
C PRO A 75 -6.40 5.38 5.02
N LEU A 76 -7.15 6.42 4.62
CA LEU A 76 -7.27 6.82 3.22
C LEU A 76 -5.93 7.26 2.61
N ILE A 77 -4.93 7.61 3.41
CA ILE A 77 -3.56 7.84 2.90
C ILE A 77 -2.76 6.54 2.67
N GLY A 78 -3.26 5.41 3.17
CA GLY A 78 -2.63 4.08 3.08
C GLY A 78 -2.24 3.64 1.67
N PRO A 79 -3.06 3.87 0.62
CA PRO A 79 -2.69 3.55 -0.75
C PRO A 79 -1.41 4.26 -1.22
N PHE A 80 -1.17 5.50 -0.79
CA PHE A 80 0.06 6.23 -1.13
C PHE A 80 1.29 5.62 -0.44
N VAL A 81 1.13 5.18 0.81
CA VAL A 81 2.15 4.44 1.56
C VAL A 81 2.45 3.10 0.86
N ALA A 82 1.43 2.41 0.39
CA ALA A 82 1.56 1.13 -0.31
C ALA A 82 2.36 1.24 -1.62
N VAL A 83 2.28 2.37 -2.34
CA VAL A 83 3.11 2.62 -3.53
C VAL A 83 4.61 2.49 -3.19
N GLY A 84 5.04 3.00 -2.04
CA GLY A 84 6.42 2.87 -1.58
C GLY A 84 6.85 1.42 -1.39
N LEU A 85 5.99 0.60 -0.77
CA LEU A 85 6.23 -0.83 -0.60
C LEU A 85 6.25 -1.58 -1.95
N TYR A 86 5.37 -1.22 -2.88
CA TYR A 86 5.36 -1.81 -4.22
C TYR A 86 6.64 -1.51 -4.99
N GLU A 87 7.21 -0.32 -4.81
CA GLU A 87 8.50 0.04 -5.40
C GLU A 87 9.65 -0.76 -4.78
N VAL A 88 9.62 -1.01 -3.47
CA VAL A 88 10.59 -1.89 -2.82
C VAL A 88 10.53 -3.30 -3.39
N SER A 89 9.34 -3.90 -3.47
CA SER A 89 9.16 -5.21 -4.10
C SER A 89 9.63 -5.22 -5.56
N ARG A 90 9.35 -4.16 -6.33
CA ARG A 90 9.80 -4.03 -7.72
C ARG A 90 11.33 -4.05 -7.82
N ARG A 91 12.02 -3.30 -6.96
CA ARG A 91 13.49 -3.28 -6.90
C ARG A 91 14.05 -4.63 -6.49
N LEU A 92 13.48 -5.28 -5.48
CA LEU A 92 13.89 -6.62 -5.06
C LEU A 92 13.73 -7.67 -6.16
N ILE A 93 12.74 -7.53 -7.03
CA ILE A 93 12.53 -8.41 -8.19
C ILE A 93 13.54 -8.09 -9.32
N ALA A 94 13.93 -6.83 -9.49
CA ALA A 94 14.88 -6.40 -10.52
C ALA A 94 16.34 -6.78 -10.21
N GLY A 95 16.68 -7.03 -8.95
CA GLY A 95 18.05 -7.31 -8.46
C GLY A 95 18.79 -6.04 -8.04
#